data_AF-A0A945M0J9-F1
#
_entry.id   AF-A0A945M0J9-F1
#
_cell.length_a   1.000
_cell.length_b   1.000
_cell.length_c   1.000
_cell.angle_alpha   90.00
_cell.angle_beta   90.00
_cell.angle_gamma   90.00
#
_symmetry.space_group_name_H-M   'P 1'
#
loop_
_entity.id
_entity.type
_entity.pdbx_description
1 polymer ?
#
loop_
_entity_poly.entity_id
_entity_poly.type
_entity_poly.pdbx_seq_one_letter_code
_entity_poly.pdbx_strand_id
1 'polypeptide(L)'
;NGKILKKHLCKIFPELKNVNIDYSWCGKVAYTFDHTPHLGKQDGLYYAIGYCGSGVTRSIYMARQLSRRILGKGNHYTAFDDLPFRKKFFYSGTPWFMPTIIKWHSFLDRIDGN
;
A
#
# COMPACT_ATOMS: atom_id res chain seq x y z
N ASN A 1 -1.42 -9.16 17.62
CA ASN A 1 -1.24 -7.79 17.05
C ASN A 1 -1.12 -6.71 18.13
N GLY A 2 -2.09 -6.55 19.03
CA GLY A 2 -2.01 -5.54 20.11
C GLY A 2 -0.73 -5.59 20.96
N LYS A 3 -0.27 -6.79 21.37
CA LYS A 3 1.00 -6.93 22.13
C LYS A 3 2.24 -6.45 21.37
N ILE A 4 2.31 -6.73 20.06
CA ILE A 4 3.42 -6.30 19.18
C ILE A 4 3.36 -4.78 19.02
N LEU A 5 2.17 -4.23 18.73
CA LEU A 5 1.94 -2.79 18.65
C LEU A 5 2.37 -2.08 19.95
N LYS A 6 1.95 -2.58 21.13
CA LYS A 6 2.33 -2.00 22.43
C LYS A 6 3.85 -1.98 22.61
N LYS A 7 4.54 -3.06 22.24
CA LYS A 7 6.01 -3.14 22.31
C LYS A 7 6.67 -2.06 21.46
N HIS A 8 6.23 -1.87 20.21
CA HIS A 8 6.78 -0.83 19.33
C HIS A 8 6.45 0.58 19.82
N LEU A 9 5.20 0.83 20.23
CA LEU A 9 4.79 2.12 20.80
C LEU A 9 5.64 2.49 22.02
N CYS A 10 5.88 1.55 22.95
CA CYS A 10 6.68 1.82 24.15
C CYS A 10 8.19 2.01 23.85
N LYS A 11 8.68 1.56 22.67
CA LYS A 11 10.05 1.86 22.22
C LYS A 11 10.19 3.33 21.82
N ILE A 12 9.12 3.92 21.26
CA ILE A 12 9.11 5.31 20.78
C ILE A 12 8.61 6.28 21.88
N PHE A 13 7.57 5.88 22.62
CA PHE A 13 6.89 6.65 23.64
C PHE A 13 6.84 5.86 24.96
N PRO A 14 7.91 5.91 25.79
CA PRO A 14 8.01 5.15 27.03
C PRO A 14 6.89 5.44 28.05
N GLU A 15 6.28 6.62 28.00
CA GLU A 15 5.14 7.04 28.82
C GLU A 15 3.89 6.16 28.60
N LEU A 16 3.78 5.48 27.46
CA LEU A 16 2.64 4.60 27.14
C LEU A 16 2.70 3.22 27.80
N LYS A 17 3.71 2.92 28.63
CA LYS A 17 3.89 1.60 29.28
C LYS A 17 2.65 1.12 30.04
N ASN A 18 2.04 2.01 30.81
CA ASN A 18 0.88 1.70 31.67
C ASN A 18 -0.47 1.93 30.96
N VAL A 19 -0.45 2.41 29.71
CA VAL A 19 -1.67 2.64 28.93
C VAL A 19 -2.14 1.33 28.30
N ASN A 20 -3.45 1.07 28.38
CA ASN A 20 -4.07 -0.09 27.74
C ASN A 20 -4.37 0.20 26.26
N ILE A 21 -4.31 -0.85 25.44
CA ILE A 21 -4.74 -0.76 24.04
C ILE A 21 -6.17 -1.28 23.98
N ASP A 22 -7.11 -0.38 23.73
CA ASP A 22 -8.53 -0.74 23.60
C ASP A 22 -8.82 -1.46 22.28
N TYR A 23 -8.14 -1.05 21.20
CA TYR A 23 -8.35 -1.60 19.87
C TYR A 23 -7.05 -1.73 19.06
N SER A 24 -6.99 -2.77 18.22
CA SER A 24 -5.88 -2.99 17.30
C SER A 24 -6.42 -3.61 16.02
N TRP A 25 -6.08 -3.00 14.88
CA TRP A 25 -6.44 -3.49 13.56
C TRP A 25 -5.22 -3.96 12.80
N CYS A 26 -5.42 -4.97 11.96
CA CYS A 26 -4.45 -5.43 10.98
C CYS A 26 -5.21 -5.82 9.71
N GLY A 27 -4.55 -5.71 8.57
CA GLY A 27 -5.13 -6.09 7.30
C GLY A 27 -4.07 -6.36 6.26
N LYS A 28 -4.47 -7.04 5.19
CA LYS A 28 -3.64 -7.15 4.00
C LYS A 28 -3.81 -5.87 3.19
N VAL A 29 -2.70 -5.29 2.75
CA VAL A 29 -2.70 -4.14 1.86
C VAL A 29 -2.29 -4.62 0.47
N ALA A 30 -3.06 -4.24 -0.54
CA ALA A 30 -2.70 -4.49 -1.92
C ALA A 30 -1.56 -3.56 -2.35
N TYR A 31 -0.55 -4.13 -2.99
CA TYR A 31 0.68 -3.45 -3.32
C TYR A 31 1.13 -3.88 -4.71
N THR A 32 1.41 -2.93 -5.60
CA THR A 32 1.90 -3.19 -6.96
C THR A 32 3.41 -3.35 -6.95
N PHE A 33 3.95 -4.14 -7.88
CA PHE A 33 5.39 -4.44 -7.91
C PHE A 33 6.28 -3.24 -8.26
N ASP A 34 5.71 -2.22 -8.88
CA ASP A 34 6.38 -0.96 -9.21
C ASP A 34 6.12 0.13 -8.15
N HIS A 35 5.44 -0.19 -7.04
CA HIS A 35 5.18 0.72 -5.93
C HIS A 35 4.40 1.99 -6.33
N THR A 36 3.72 1.96 -7.47
CA THR A 36 2.92 3.07 -7.99
C THR A 36 1.44 2.69 -8.06
N PRO A 37 0.52 3.66 -7.90
CA PRO A 37 -0.88 3.47 -8.21
C PRO A 37 -1.10 3.39 -9.72
N HIS A 38 -2.10 2.61 -10.14
CA HIS A 38 -2.41 2.36 -11.54
C HIS A 38 -3.83 2.85 -11.82
N LEU A 39 -3.95 3.71 -12.84
CA LEU A 39 -5.19 4.22 -13.39
C LEU A 39 -5.35 3.66 -14.81
N GLY A 40 -6.54 3.17 -15.17
CA GLY A 40 -6.69 2.60 -16.50
C GLY A 40 -8.08 2.10 -16.83
N LYS A 41 -8.16 1.43 -17.99
CA LYS A 41 -9.36 0.76 -18.49
C LYS A 41 -8.98 -0.59 -19.06
N GLN A 42 -9.67 -1.65 -18.64
CA GLN A 42 -9.51 -2.98 -19.20
C GLN A 42 -10.90 -3.57 -19.47
N ASP A 43 -11.15 -4.05 -20.69
CA ASP A 43 -12.41 -4.72 -21.08
C ASP A 43 -13.68 -3.91 -20.73
N GLY A 44 -13.61 -2.58 -20.85
CA GLY A 44 -14.70 -1.68 -20.49
C GLY A 44 -14.72 -1.25 -19.01
N LEU A 45 -13.99 -1.94 -18.12
CA LEU A 45 -13.88 -1.62 -16.70
C LEU A 45 -12.82 -0.55 -16.45
N TYR A 46 -13.23 0.58 -15.89
CA TYR A 46 -12.34 1.63 -15.40
C TYR A 46 -11.85 1.28 -14.00
N TYR A 47 -10.55 1.42 -13.75
CA TYR A 47 -9.95 1.08 -12.45
C TYR A 47 -8.99 2.16 -11.96
N ALA A 48 -8.92 2.29 -10.63
CA ALA A 48 -7.91 3.04 -9.90
C ALA A 48 -7.49 2.21 -8.67
N ILE A 49 -6.36 1.51 -8.78
CA ILE A 49 -5.92 0.49 -7.82
C ILE A 49 -4.43 0.62 -7.48
N GLY A 50 -3.95 -0.22 -6.55
CA GLY A 50 -2.52 -0.29 -6.27
C GLY A 50 -1.98 0.92 -5.52
N TYR A 51 -2.78 1.55 -4.65
CA TYR A 51 -2.38 2.79 -3.97
C TYR A 51 -1.16 2.66 -3.03
N CYS A 52 -0.67 1.46 -2.76
CA CYS A 52 0.62 1.23 -2.08
C CYS A 52 0.77 1.97 -0.73
N GLY A 53 -0.32 2.03 0.06
CA GLY A 53 -0.34 2.72 1.35
C GLY A 53 -0.69 4.22 1.29
N SER A 54 -0.88 4.78 0.10
CA SER A 54 -1.23 6.20 -0.11
C SER A 54 -2.69 6.45 -0.53
N GLY A 55 -3.55 5.45 -0.33
CA GLY A 55 -4.92 5.43 -0.86
C GLY A 55 -5.83 6.52 -0.30
N VAL A 56 -5.71 6.87 0.97
CA VAL A 56 -6.54 7.91 1.60
C VAL A 56 -6.43 9.23 0.85
N THR A 57 -5.20 9.69 0.60
CA THR A 57 -4.96 10.97 -0.08
C THR A 57 -5.14 10.86 -1.59
N ARG A 58 -4.64 9.79 -2.23
CA ARG A 58 -4.61 9.69 -3.70
C ARG A 58 -5.95 9.29 -4.32
N SER A 59 -6.80 8.57 -3.58
CA SER A 59 -8.09 8.08 -4.10
C SER A 59 -8.97 9.21 -4.61
N ILE A 60 -9.05 10.34 -3.89
CA ILE A 60 -9.90 11.48 -4.27
C ILE A 60 -9.43 12.07 -5.60
N TYR A 61 -8.13 12.30 -5.75
CA TYR A 61 -7.56 12.81 -7.00
C TYR A 61 -7.79 11.83 -8.15
N MET A 62 -7.49 10.55 -7.95
CA MET A 62 -7.63 9.53 -8.99
C MET A 62 -9.08 9.31 -9.39
N ALA A 63 -10.02 9.31 -8.43
CA ALA A 63 -11.46 9.23 -8.71
C ALA A 63 -11.93 10.41 -9.57
N ARG A 64 -11.43 11.62 -9.28
CA ARG A 64 -11.74 12.81 -10.09
C ARG A 64 -11.18 12.72 -11.52
N GLN A 65 -9.96 12.21 -11.68
CA GLN A 65 -9.38 12.02 -13.01
C GLN A 65 -10.08 10.89 -13.78
N LEU A 66 -10.43 9.80 -13.10
CA LEU A 66 -11.16 8.68 -13.68
C LEU A 66 -12.57 9.09 -14.11
N SER A 67 -13.29 9.88 -13.31
CA SER A 67 -14.63 10.35 -13.67
C SER A 67 -14.60 11.28 -14.89
N ARG A 68 -13.58 12.14 -14.99
CA ARG A 68 -13.33 12.95 -16.19
C ARG A 68 -13.04 12.10 -17.42
N ARG A 69 -12.26 11.03 -17.28
CA ARG A 69 -11.97 10.05 -18.33
C ARG A 69 -13.24 9.31 -18.78
N ILE A 70 -14.10 8.91 -17.84
CA ILE A 70 -15.40 8.26 -18.13
C ILE A 70 -16.34 9.21 -18.88
N LEU A 71 -16.39 10.48 -18.49
CA LEU A 71 -17.27 11.48 -19.10
C LEU A 71 -16.71 12.13 -20.38
N GLY A 72 -15.47 11.81 -20.77
CA GLY A 72 -14.79 12.43 -21.92
C GLY A 72 -14.57 13.94 -21.76
N LYS A 73 -14.35 14.44 -20.53
CA LYS A 73 -14.28 15.89 -20.24
C LYS A 73 -12.91 16.31 -19.72
N GLY A 74 -12.34 17.35 -20.36
CA GLY A 74 -11.14 18.04 -19.91
C GLY A 74 -9.88 17.17 -19.91
N ASN A 75 -8.77 17.71 -19.38
CA ASN A 75 -7.55 16.92 -19.22
C ASN A 75 -7.71 15.92 -18.07
N HIS A 76 -7.78 14.64 -18.42
CA HIS A 76 -7.92 13.53 -17.50
C HIS A 76 -6.67 12.65 -17.41
N TYR A 77 -5.67 12.86 -18.28
CA TYR A 77 -4.44 12.07 -18.29
C TYR A 77 -3.56 12.41 -17.09
N THR A 78 -2.95 11.38 -16.53
CA THR A 78 -2.08 11.41 -15.36
C THR A 78 -0.83 10.58 -15.63
N ALA A 79 0.20 10.77 -14.80
CA ALA A 79 1.40 9.92 -14.84
C ALA A 79 1.14 8.46 -14.42
N PHE A 80 -0.08 8.14 -13.95
CA PHE A 80 -0.48 6.81 -13.48
C PHE A 80 -1.31 6.05 -14.50
N ASP A 81 -1.61 6.67 -15.65
CA ASP A 81 -2.43 6.04 -16.69
C ASP A 81 -1.65 4.97 -17.46
N ASP A 82 -2.34 3.85 -17.70
CA ASP A 82 -1.93 2.77 -18.60
C ASP A 82 -0.53 2.20 -18.30
N LEU A 83 -0.11 2.27 -17.03
CA LEU A 83 1.11 1.64 -16.53
C LEU A 83 1.02 0.11 -16.65
N PRO A 84 2.11 -0.58 -17.03
CA PRO A 84 2.08 -2.03 -17.17
C PRO A 84 2.06 -2.71 -15.80
N PHE A 85 1.12 -3.63 -15.60
CA PHE A 85 1.15 -4.54 -14.44
C PHE A 85 2.31 -5.54 -14.58
N ARG A 86 3.46 -5.18 -14.01
CA ARG A 86 4.63 -6.07 -13.98
C ARG A 86 4.31 -7.32 -13.17
N LYS A 87 4.47 -8.49 -13.77
CA LYS A 87 4.42 -9.78 -13.07
C LYS A 87 5.83 -10.22 -12.69
N LYS A 88 6.00 -10.82 -11.52
CA LYS A 88 7.26 -11.49 -11.15
C LYS A 88 7.23 -12.95 -11.58
N PHE A 89 8.39 -13.47 -11.96
CA PHE A 89 8.57 -14.87 -12.34
C PHE A 89 8.09 -15.77 -11.19
N PHE A 90 7.24 -16.75 -11.52
CA PHE A 90 6.58 -17.65 -10.57
C PHE A 90 5.68 -17.01 -9.50
N TYR A 91 5.17 -15.79 -9.71
CA TYR A 91 4.15 -15.22 -8.83
C TYR A 91 2.74 -15.50 -9.36
N SER A 92 1.99 -16.34 -8.66
CA SER A 92 0.61 -16.74 -8.99
C SER A 92 -0.45 -16.21 -8.00
N GLY A 93 -0.12 -15.14 -7.26
CA GLY A 93 -1.02 -14.49 -6.28
C GLY A 93 -0.65 -14.78 -4.83
N THR A 94 0.06 -15.87 -4.54
CA THR A 94 0.67 -16.12 -3.23
C THR A 94 2.12 -15.60 -3.22
N PRO A 95 2.44 -14.60 -2.36
CA PRO A 95 3.74 -13.96 -2.42
C PRO A 95 4.77 -14.77 -1.62
N TRP A 96 5.25 -15.87 -2.20
CA TRP A 96 6.18 -16.83 -1.60
C TRP A 96 7.48 -16.19 -1.09
N PHE A 97 7.90 -15.07 -1.68
CA PHE A 97 9.09 -14.31 -1.31
C PHE A 97 8.87 -13.32 -0.14
N MET A 98 7.62 -13.04 0.25
CA MET A 98 7.39 -12.01 1.27
C MET A 98 7.96 -12.34 2.65
N PRO A 99 7.90 -13.59 3.16
CA PRO A 99 8.50 -13.92 4.45
C PRO A 99 10.01 -13.63 4.50
N THR A 100 10.74 -13.83 3.39
CA THR A 100 12.18 -13.58 3.35
C THR A 100 12.48 -12.08 3.29
N ILE A 101 11.74 -11.33 2.45
CA ILE A 101 11.84 -9.86 2.39
C ILE A 101 11.54 -9.23 3.75
N ILE A 102 10.47 -9.66 4.42
CA ILE A 102 10.12 -9.12 5.75
C ILE A 102 11.23 -9.39 6.77
N LYS A 103 11.81 -10.59 6.79
CA LYS A 103 12.94 -10.92 7.69
C LYS A 103 14.17 -10.06 7.40
N TRP A 104 14.48 -9.86 6.11
CA TRP A 104 15.59 -9.01 5.68
C TRP A 104 15.40 -7.55 6.13
N HIS A 105 14.23 -6.95 5.87
CA HIS A 105 13.94 -5.61 6.35
C HIS A 105 13.93 -5.51 7.88
N SER A 106 13.38 -6.51 8.57
CA SER A 106 13.42 -6.54 10.05
C SER A 106 14.85 -6.60 10.61
N PHE A 107 15.78 -7.20 9.86
CA PHE A 107 17.20 -7.22 10.19
C PHE A 107 17.86 -5.87 9.93
N LEU A 108 17.61 -5.25 8.77
CA LEU A 108 18.10 -3.91 8.45
C LEU A 108 17.59 -2.88 9.48
N ASP A 109 16.30 -2.89 9.81
CA ASP A 109 15.70 -2.01 10.83
C ASP A 109 16.35 -2.17 12.21
N ARG A 110 16.91 -3.35 12.52
CA ARG A 110 17.60 -3.63 13.77
C ARG A 110 19.05 -3.12 13.74
N ILE A 111 19.68 -3.06 12.57
CA ILE A 111 21.01 -2.47 12.40
C ILE A 111 20.89 -0.95 12.41
N ASP A 112 19.95 -0.39 11.65
CA ASP A 112 19.81 1.07 11.48
C ASP A 112 19.14 1.76 12.68
N GLY A 113 18.37 1.00 13.47
CA GLY A 113 17.64 1.47 14.66
C GLY A 113 18.34 1.24 16.00
N ASN A 114 19.65 0.97 15.97
CA ASN A 114 20.60 0.91 17.09
C ASN A 114 21.70 1.95 16.86
#